data_AF-A0A1A8V3F6-F1
#
_entry.id   AF-A0A1A8V3F6-F1
#
_cell.length_a   1.000
_cell.length_b   1.000
_cell.length_c   1.000
_cell.angle_alpha   90.00
_cell.angle_beta   90.00
_cell.angle_gamma   90.00
#
_symmetry.space_group_name_H-M   'P 1'
#
loop_
_entity.id
_entity.type
_entity.pdbx_description
1 polymer ?
#
loop_
_entity_poly.entity_id
_entity_poly.type
_entity_poly.pdbx_seq_one_letter_code
_entity_poly.pdbx_strand_id
1 'polypeptide(L)'
;MLKPDLRTAVIQEMEICGLIPPAISETDLLQVVEHSEEPEPAEPPGDSPSEMPTTPEERKLTPLPVTLPRYEPPSPTSALSSLEAARLQVRLARVKYEAQEKARQQDISLELKRLELEAETKLRLRKMELDHELQMLRENTSTSGVEARSADTLQTDSPPDADRREVEPPADERNPDATERRKFDVGKCIALVPTFRETEVDSFFSAFERLAAALDWPREVWSLVLQCKLSGKAQVVMTSLSIPDSMDYEKGKSAVLNSYELVPEAYRQKFRALKHKATGQTYVEFAREKVCLFEKWLSASKAETAEELKELILMEEMKRCLPERVVLYIN
;
A
#
# COMPACT_ATOMS: atom_id res chain seq x y z
N MET A 1 -18.17 10.90 28.64
CA MET A 1 -18.84 9.59 28.83
C MET A 1 -18.72 8.71 27.58
N LEU A 2 -17.59 8.68 26.85
CA LEU A 2 -17.53 8.12 25.48
C LEU A 2 -17.29 6.60 25.35
N LYS A 3 -16.96 5.89 26.44
CA LYS A 3 -16.66 4.44 26.38
C LYS A 3 -17.88 3.51 26.14
N PRO A 4 -19.08 3.73 26.71
CA PRO A 4 -20.23 2.86 26.42
C PRO A 4 -20.68 2.97 24.97
N ASP A 5 -20.84 4.19 24.44
CA ASP A 5 -21.42 4.42 23.11
C ASP A 5 -20.59 3.78 21.99
N LEU A 6 -19.25 3.85 22.07
CA LEU A 6 -18.36 3.21 21.09
C LEU A 6 -18.47 1.68 21.14
N ARG A 7 -18.67 1.09 22.32
CA ARG A 7 -18.86 -0.36 22.47
C ARG A 7 -20.21 -0.79 21.88
N THR A 8 -21.27 -0.03 22.11
CA THR A 8 -22.60 -0.30 21.53
C THR A 8 -22.58 -0.19 20.00
N ALA A 9 -21.96 0.86 19.45
CA ALA A 9 -21.85 1.04 18.00
C ALA A 9 -21.06 -0.09 17.30
N VAL A 10 -19.99 -0.59 17.93
CA VAL A 10 -19.22 -1.73 17.38
C VAL A 10 -20.02 -3.03 17.44
N ILE A 11 -20.78 -3.29 18.52
CA ILE A 11 -21.64 -4.48 18.61
C ILE A 11 -22.76 -4.41 17.56
N GLN A 12 -23.40 -3.26 17.40
CA GLN A 12 -24.45 -3.04 16.41
C GLN A 12 -23.96 -3.27 14.97
N GLU A 13 -22.76 -2.81 14.61
CA GLU A 13 -22.18 -3.08 13.28
C GLU A 13 -21.76 -4.55 13.08
N MET A 14 -21.38 -5.25 14.16
CA MET A 14 -21.12 -6.70 14.08
C MET A 14 -22.42 -7.51 13.88
N GLU A 15 -23.54 -7.05 14.42
CA GLU A 15 -24.87 -7.62 14.17
C GLU A 15 -25.36 -7.32 12.73
N ILE A 16 -25.21 -6.08 12.25
CA ILE A 16 -25.55 -5.69 10.86
C ILE A 16 -24.73 -6.49 9.84
N CYS A 17 -23.46 -6.75 10.13
CA CYS A 17 -22.59 -7.60 9.30
C CYS A 17 -22.88 -9.11 9.42
N GLY A 18 -23.91 -9.52 10.19
CA GLY A 18 -24.32 -10.92 10.36
C GLY A 18 -23.32 -11.80 11.11
N LEU A 19 -22.37 -11.20 11.83
CA LEU A 19 -21.35 -11.92 12.60
C LEU A 19 -21.87 -12.36 13.98
N ILE A 20 -22.98 -11.78 14.44
CA ILE A 20 -23.68 -12.06 15.70
C ILE A 20 -25.20 -11.92 15.42
N PRO A 21 -26.10 -12.76 15.97
CA PRO A 21 -27.54 -12.57 15.83
C PRO A 21 -28.00 -11.28 16.54
N PRO A 22 -28.89 -10.46 15.95
CA PRO A 22 -29.33 -9.20 16.54
C PRO A 22 -30.17 -9.41 17.80
N ALA A 23 -29.95 -8.56 18.81
CA ALA A 23 -30.72 -8.59 20.05
C ALA A 23 -32.16 -8.07 19.82
N ILE A 24 -33.15 -8.91 20.11
CA ILE A 24 -34.58 -8.56 19.96
C ILE A 24 -34.98 -7.57 21.07
N SER A 25 -35.46 -6.38 20.70
CA SER A 25 -36.16 -5.46 21.62
C SER A 25 -37.69 -5.61 21.46
N GLU A 26 -38.41 -5.70 22.59
CA GLU A 26 -39.79 -6.22 22.67
C GLU A 26 -40.92 -5.32 22.13
N THR A 27 -40.66 -4.23 21.39
CA THR A 27 -41.64 -3.12 21.24
C THR A 27 -42.37 -2.95 19.90
N ASP A 28 -41.85 -3.39 18.75
CA ASP A 28 -42.45 -3.07 17.43
C ASP A 28 -43.27 -4.19 16.79
N LEU A 29 -43.88 -5.06 17.59
CA LEU A 29 -44.73 -6.15 17.09
C LEU A 29 -46.12 -5.71 16.59
N LEU A 30 -46.50 -4.43 16.75
CA LEU A 30 -47.88 -3.96 16.55
C LEU A 30 -48.00 -2.49 16.09
N GLN A 31 -47.61 -2.13 14.86
CA GLN A 31 -48.27 -1.00 14.15
C GLN A 31 -47.99 -0.86 12.64
N VAL A 32 -49.08 -0.56 11.90
CA VAL A 32 -49.16 -0.03 10.51
C VAL A 32 -48.65 -0.93 9.37
N VAL A 33 -49.40 -2.02 9.14
CA VAL A 33 -49.78 -2.40 7.77
C VAL A 33 -50.96 -1.51 7.37
N GLU A 34 -50.88 -0.73 6.26
CA GLU A 34 -51.97 -0.41 5.28
C GLU A 34 -51.64 0.76 4.31
N HIS A 35 -51.51 0.43 3.00
CA HIS A 35 -51.88 1.21 1.77
C HIS A 35 -51.10 2.52 1.41
N SER A 36 -50.71 2.87 0.16
CA SER A 36 -51.29 2.82 -1.23
C SER A 36 -52.23 4.00 -1.57
N GLU A 37 -52.17 4.72 -2.72
CA GLU A 37 -51.27 4.70 -3.92
C GLU A 37 -51.40 6.02 -4.77
N GLU A 38 -50.57 6.22 -5.82
CA GLU A 38 -50.64 7.32 -6.86
C GLU A 38 -51.51 6.89 -8.09
N PRO A 39 -51.92 7.71 -9.12
CA PRO A 39 -51.26 8.91 -9.74
C PRO A 39 -52.20 10.06 -10.32
N GLU A 40 -51.63 10.96 -11.16
CA GLU A 40 -52.14 12.17 -11.91
C GLU A 40 -52.92 11.89 -13.25
N PRO A 41 -53.26 12.83 -14.21
CA PRO A 41 -53.54 14.31 -14.25
C PRO A 41 -54.77 14.78 -15.15
N ALA A 42 -55.08 16.10 -15.25
CA ALA A 42 -55.32 16.90 -16.52
C ALA A 42 -56.27 18.17 -16.49
N GLU A 43 -55.69 19.37 -16.78
CA GLU A 43 -56.09 20.51 -17.68
C GLU A 43 -57.42 21.39 -17.56
N PRO A 44 -57.42 22.66 -18.09
CA PRO A 44 -58.33 23.81 -17.75
C PRO A 44 -59.40 24.13 -18.85
N PRO A 45 -59.98 25.36 -19.14
CA PRO A 45 -59.91 26.76 -18.58
C PRO A 45 -61.26 27.57 -18.51
N GLY A 46 -61.23 28.92 -18.29
CA GLY A 46 -62.34 29.83 -18.71
C GLY A 46 -62.56 31.25 -18.06
N ASP A 47 -61.93 32.30 -18.62
CA ASP A 47 -62.38 33.71 -18.84
C ASP A 47 -62.85 34.73 -17.71
N SER A 48 -63.11 35.98 -18.12
CA SER A 48 -62.92 37.30 -17.40
C SER A 48 -64.20 38.21 -17.37
N PRO A 49 -64.20 39.58 -17.28
CA PRO A 49 -63.67 40.59 -16.32
C PRO A 49 -64.72 41.70 -15.88
N SER A 50 -64.26 42.94 -15.56
CA SER A 50 -64.96 44.25 -15.26
C SER A 50 -65.33 44.55 -13.78
N GLU A 51 -65.35 45.81 -13.25
CA GLU A 51 -65.29 47.17 -13.85
C GLU A 51 -64.75 48.29 -12.88
N MET A 52 -64.55 49.53 -13.37
CA MET A 52 -64.05 50.74 -12.63
C MET A 52 -65.17 51.79 -12.37
N PRO A 53 -64.99 52.89 -11.57
CA PRO A 53 -64.78 54.23 -12.19
C PRO A 53 -64.06 55.38 -11.37
N THR A 54 -63.20 56.14 -12.09
CA THR A 54 -62.94 57.64 -12.13
C THR A 54 -62.98 58.62 -10.91
N THR A 55 -61.81 59.23 -10.58
CA THR A 55 -61.39 60.70 -10.51
C THR A 55 -62.34 61.87 -10.15
N PRO A 56 -61.87 63.14 -9.88
CA PRO A 56 -60.64 63.68 -9.23
C PRO A 56 -60.86 64.93 -8.29
N GLU A 57 -59.85 65.46 -7.56
CA GLU A 57 -59.81 66.89 -7.16
C GLU A 57 -58.40 67.44 -6.81
N GLU A 58 -58.24 68.77 -6.73
CA GLU A 58 -56.95 69.50 -6.81
C GLU A 58 -56.76 70.59 -5.73
N ARG A 59 -55.50 70.83 -5.29
CA ARG A 59 -54.96 72.00 -4.54
C ARG A 59 -55.23 72.14 -3.02
N LYS A 60 -54.12 72.09 -2.25
CA LYS A 60 -53.52 73.29 -1.60
C LYS A 60 -52.13 72.99 -1.01
N LEU A 61 -51.18 73.91 -1.20
CA LEU A 61 -49.90 73.86 -0.52
C LEU A 61 -50.02 74.42 0.91
N THR A 62 -49.58 73.65 1.90
CA THR A 62 -49.23 74.12 3.25
C THR A 62 -47.84 73.60 3.58
N PRO A 63 -46.90 74.43 4.07
CA PRO A 63 -45.58 73.95 4.47
C PRO A 63 -45.71 73.18 5.79
N LEU A 64 -45.55 71.86 5.71
CA LEU A 64 -45.38 71.02 6.89
C LEU A 64 -44.08 71.42 7.63
N PRO A 65 -44.07 71.39 8.97
CA PRO A 65 -42.87 71.73 9.75
C PRO A 65 -41.76 70.73 9.46
N VAL A 66 -40.50 71.19 9.53
CA VAL A 66 -39.32 70.34 9.35
C VAL A 66 -39.24 69.34 10.49
N THR A 67 -39.77 68.14 10.27
CA THR A 67 -39.55 66.98 11.13
C THR A 67 -38.20 66.36 10.77
N LEU A 68 -37.44 65.96 11.79
CA LEU A 68 -36.17 65.25 11.60
C LEU A 68 -36.38 63.97 10.77
N PRO A 69 -35.40 63.53 9.96
CA PRO A 69 -35.51 62.31 9.20
C PRO A 69 -35.88 61.13 10.11
N ARG A 70 -36.92 60.38 9.75
CA ARG A 70 -37.25 59.13 10.43
C ARG A 70 -36.07 58.19 10.24
N TYR A 71 -35.33 57.92 11.30
CA TYR A 71 -34.26 56.93 11.30
C TYR A 71 -34.86 55.54 11.06
N GLU A 72 -34.76 55.04 9.84
CA GLU A 72 -34.91 53.61 9.59
C GLU A 72 -33.59 52.93 9.98
N PRO A 73 -33.62 51.98 10.94
CA PRO A 73 -32.43 51.19 11.23
C PRO A 73 -32.07 50.36 9.99
N PRO A 74 -30.77 50.24 9.64
CA PRO A 74 -30.37 49.44 8.49
C PRO A 74 -30.79 47.99 8.67
N SER A 75 -31.60 47.47 7.74
CA SER A 75 -32.08 46.09 7.77
C SER A 75 -30.91 45.09 7.83
N PRO A 76 -30.91 44.12 8.76
CA PRO A 76 -29.76 43.21 8.97
C PRO A 76 -29.54 42.17 7.87
N THR A 77 -30.33 42.21 6.79
CA THR A 77 -30.37 41.19 5.72
C THR A 77 -29.16 41.23 4.77
N SER A 78 -28.55 42.39 4.53
CA SER A 78 -27.43 42.51 3.58
C SER A 78 -26.16 41.74 4.01
N ALA A 79 -25.89 41.65 5.32
CA ALA A 79 -24.73 40.91 5.84
C ALA A 79 -24.92 39.38 5.73
N LEU A 80 -26.14 38.89 5.94
CA LEU A 80 -26.48 37.46 5.81
C LEU A 80 -26.37 37.00 4.35
N SER A 81 -26.90 37.79 3.41
CA SER A 81 -26.78 37.53 1.96
C SER A 81 -25.31 37.42 1.50
N SER A 82 -24.45 38.32 2.00
CA SER A 82 -23.00 38.28 1.71
C SER A 82 -22.31 37.01 2.24
N LEU A 83 -22.65 36.58 3.46
CA LEU A 83 -22.12 35.35 4.06
C LEU A 83 -22.60 34.09 3.32
N GLU A 84 -23.85 34.06 2.87
CA GLU A 84 -24.40 32.96 2.08
C GLU A 84 -23.75 32.87 0.69
N ALA A 85 -23.53 34.01 0.02
CA ALA A 85 -22.79 34.07 -1.23
C ALA A 85 -21.35 33.53 -1.08
N ALA A 86 -20.65 33.91 -0.01
CA ALA A 86 -19.31 33.39 0.28
C ALA A 86 -19.31 31.87 0.53
N ARG A 87 -20.27 31.35 1.31
CA ARG A 87 -20.44 29.90 1.54
C ARG A 87 -20.71 29.13 0.25
N LEU A 88 -21.53 29.69 -0.65
CA LEU A 88 -21.87 29.09 -1.93
C LEU A 88 -20.65 29.07 -2.88
N GLN A 89 -19.86 30.15 -2.90
CA GLN A 89 -18.59 30.21 -3.65
C GLN A 89 -17.57 29.17 -3.16
N VAL A 90 -17.39 29.02 -1.84
CA VAL A 90 -16.49 28.00 -1.27
C VAL A 90 -16.94 26.58 -1.65
N ARG A 91 -18.26 26.31 -1.59
CA ARG A 91 -18.82 25.01 -2.01
C ARG A 91 -18.58 24.75 -3.50
N LEU A 92 -18.80 25.75 -4.36
CA LEU A 92 -18.56 25.64 -5.80
C LEU A 92 -17.08 25.44 -6.13
N ALA A 93 -16.18 26.16 -5.46
CA ALA A 93 -14.73 26.00 -5.62
C ALA A 93 -14.28 24.59 -5.21
N ARG A 94 -14.79 24.07 -4.10
CA ARG A 94 -14.53 22.70 -3.64
C ARG A 94 -15.01 21.66 -4.66
N VAL A 95 -16.25 21.77 -5.16
CA VAL A 95 -16.79 20.83 -6.17
C VAL A 95 -15.98 20.89 -7.47
N LYS A 96 -15.57 22.07 -7.92
CA LYS A 96 -14.70 22.22 -9.10
C LYS A 96 -13.33 21.56 -8.89
N TYR A 97 -12.71 21.74 -7.73
CA TYR A 97 -11.43 21.12 -7.39
C TYR A 97 -11.54 19.59 -7.31
N GLU A 98 -12.58 19.06 -6.65
CA GLU A 98 -12.84 17.62 -6.58
C GLU A 98 -13.13 17.01 -7.96
N ALA A 99 -13.81 17.72 -8.86
CA ALA A 99 -14.02 17.30 -10.24
C ALA A 99 -12.72 17.31 -11.06
N GLN A 100 -11.90 18.36 -10.93
CA GLN A 100 -10.61 18.48 -11.60
C GLN A 100 -9.62 17.39 -11.17
N GLU A 101 -9.53 17.12 -9.87
CA GLU A 101 -8.63 16.08 -9.36
C GLU A 101 -9.13 14.67 -9.74
N LYS A 102 -10.44 14.43 -9.81
CA LYS A 102 -11.00 13.18 -10.37
C LYS A 102 -10.67 13.01 -11.85
N ALA A 103 -10.80 14.06 -12.67
CA ALA A 103 -10.38 14.02 -14.07
C ALA A 103 -8.87 13.70 -14.19
N ARG A 104 -8.02 14.38 -13.43
CA ARG A 104 -6.57 14.13 -13.40
C ARG A 104 -6.21 12.70 -12.97
N GLN A 105 -6.97 12.13 -12.02
CA GLN A 105 -6.83 10.73 -11.61
C GLN A 105 -7.30 9.74 -12.69
N GLN A 106 -8.36 10.06 -13.43
CA GLN A 106 -8.80 9.27 -14.58
C GLN A 106 -7.74 9.29 -15.69
N ASP A 107 -7.20 10.45 -16.04
CA ASP A 107 -6.15 10.60 -17.05
C ASP A 107 -4.91 9.75 -16.70
N ILE A 108 -4.41 9.85 -15.46
CA ILE A 108 -3.29 9.04 -14.97
C ILE A 108 -3.63 7.54 -14.97
N SER A 109 -4.86 7.16 -14.61
CA SER A 109 -5.29 5.76 -14.64
C SER A 109 -5.35 5.19 -16.07
N LEU A 110 -5.76 6.01 -17.04
CA LEU A 110 -5.78 5.64 -18.46
C LEU A 110 -4.36 5.56 -19.03
N GLU A 111 -3.47 6.48 -18.67
CA GLU A 111 -2.06 6.45 -19.07
C GLU A 111 -1.33 5.22 -18.51
N LEU A 112 -1.51 4.89 -17.23
CA LEU A 112 -0.95 3.68 -16.62
C LEU A 112 -1.45 2.40 -17.31
N LYS A 113 -2.76 2.29 -17.58
CA LYS A 113 -3.33 1.14 -18.32
C LYS A 113 -2.78 1.05 -19.75
N ARG A 114 -2.57 2.18 -20.41
CA ARG A 114 -1.95 2.22 -21.75
C ARG A 114 -0.51 1.71 -21.71
N LEU A 115 0.29 2.14 -20.74
CA LEU A 115 1.67 1.69 -20.55
C LEU A 115 1.74 0.20 -20.19
N GLU A 116 0.81 -0.30 -19.38
CA GLU A 116 0.70 -1.72 -19.03
C GLU A 116 0.42 -2.59 -20.26
N LEU A 117 -0.56 -2.21 -21.09
CA LEU A 117 -0.86 -2.90 -22.35
C LEU A 117 0.29 -2.81 -23.37
N GLU A 118 1.01 -1.69 -23.42
CA GLU A 118 2.20 -1.53 -24.27
C GLU A 118 3.37 -2.43 -23.78
N ALA A 119 3.53 -2.59 -22.47
CA ALA A 119 4.51 -3.50 -21.90
C ALA A 119 4.12 -4.97 -22.15
N GLU A 120 2.85 -5.35 -21.94
CA GLU A 120 2.35 -6.71 -22.18
C GLU A 120 2.53 -7.12 -23.65
N THR A 121 2.17 -6.25 -24.59
CA THR A 121 2.33 -6.52 -26.03
C THR A 121 3.80 -6.67 -26.43
N LYS A 122 4.72 -5.84 -25.89
CA LYS A 122 6.17 -5.99 -26.10
C LYS A 122 6.71 -7.30 -25.53
N LEU A 123 6.31 -7.67 -24.31
CA LEU A 123 6.71 -8.94 -23.67
C LEU A 123 6.18 -10.15 -24.44
N ARG A 124 4.93 -10.10 -24.91
CA ARG A 124 4.33 -11.13 -25.74
C ARG A 124 5.06 -11.30 -27.07
N LEU A 125 5.42 -10.20 -27.74
CA LEU A 125 6.18 -10.24 -28.99
C LEU A 125 7.58 -10.85 -28.75
N ARG A 126 8.32 -10.38 -27.75
CA ARG A 126 9.64 -10.93 -27.39
C ARG A 126 9.58 -12.41 -27.02
N LYS A 127 8.52 -12.86 -26.36
CA LYS A 127 8.31 -14.28 -26.08
C LYS A 127 8.13 -15.08 -27.38
N MET A 128 7.30 -14.61 -28.32
CA MET A 128 7.10 -15.29 -29.60
C MET A 128 8.38 -15.32 -30.46
N GLU A 129 9.19 -14.27 -30.42
CA GLU A 129 10.51 -14.25 -31.07
C GLU A 129 11.46 -15.31 -30.47
N LEU A 130 11.57 -15.38 -29.14
CA LEU A 130 12.38 -16.39 -28.45
C LEU A 130 11.88 -17.82 -28.70
N ASP A 131 10.56 -18.04 -28.65
CA ASP A 131 9.96 -19.35 -28.95
C ASP A 131 10.26 -19.77 -30.41
N HIS A 132 10.29 -18.82 -31.36
CA HIS A 132 10.67 -19.07 -32.75
C HIS A 132 12.17 -19.35 -32.92
N GLU A 133 13.06 -18.58 -32.27
CA GLU A 133 14.51 -18.86 -32.28
C GLU A 133 14.83 -20.26 -31.73
N LEU A 134 14.17 -20.66 -30.63
CA LEU A 134 14.28 -22.00 -30.05
C LEU A 134 13.75 -23.09 -30.98
N GLN A 135 12.69 -22.83 -31.75
CA GLN A 135 12.20 -23.76 -32.77
C GLN A 135 13.21 -23.92 -33.92
N MET A 136 13.76 -22.82 -34.45
CA MET A 136 14.77 -22.88 -35.52
C MET A 136 16.04 -23.62 -35.08
N LEU A 137 16.48 -23.44 -33.83
CA LEU A 137 17.59 -24.22 -33.24
C LEU A 137 17.27 -25.72 -33.15
N ARG A 138 16.03 -26.09 -32.79
CA ARG A 138 15.56 -27.48 -32.74
C ARG A 138 15.49 -28.11 -34.14
N GLU A 139 15.03 -27.38 -35.13
CA GLU A 139 14.92 -27.88 -36.51
C GLU A 139 16.30 -28.07 -37.13
N ASN A 140 17.22 -27.11 -36.96
CA ASN A 140 18.61 -27.22 -37.44
C ASN A 140 19.40 -28.37 -36.79
N THR A 141 19.17 -28.64 -35.50
CA THR A 141 19.78 -29.80 -34.81
C THR A 141 19.14 -31.14 -35.20
N SER A 142 17.91 -31.12 -35.71
CA SER A 142 17.22 -32.32 -36.20
C SER A 142 17.62 -32.69 -37.64
N THR A 143 17.91 -31.71 -38.50
CA THR A 143 18.32 -31.95 -39.89
C THR A 143 19.78 -32.43 -40.00
N SER A 144 20.70 -31.96 -39.15
CA SER A 144 22.10 -32.44 -39.18
C SER A 144 22.29 -33.85 -38.57
N GLY A 145 21.25 -34.47 -38.01
CA GLY A 145 21.31 -35.77 -37.35
C GLY A 145 21.09 -36.98 -38.26
N VAL A 146 20.71 -36.77 -39.52
CA VAL A 146 20.22 -37.86 -40.42
C VAL A 146 21.34 -38.47 -41.29
N GLU A 147 22.42 -37.75 -41.57
CA GLU A 147 23.49 -38.22 -42.48
C GLU A 147 24.44 -39.27 -41.87
N ALA A 148 24.44 -39.45 -40.54
CA ALA A 148 25.40 -40.31 -39.84
C ALA A 148 25.07 -41.82 -39.79
N ARG A 149 24.15 -42.32 -40.64
CA ARG A 149 23.70 -43.74 -40.62
C ARG A 149 23.50 -44.35 -42.01
N SER A 150 24.60 -44.66 -42.68
CA SER A 150 24.77 -45.72 -43.70
C SER A 150 26.27 -46.04 -43.76
N ALA A 151 26.72 -47.22 -43.32
CA ALA A 151 27.03 -48.38 -44.18
C ALA A 151 28.25 -48.11 -45.13
N ASP A 152 29.28 -48.95 -45.25
CA ASP A 152 29.44 -50.35 -44.80
C ASP A 152 30.93 -50.79 -44.75
N THR A 153 31.21 -51.87 -44.00
CA THR A 153 32.22 -52.94 -44.18
C THR A 153 33.56 -52.68 -44.90
N LEU A 154 34.69 -53.02 -44.24
CA LEU A 154 35.61 -54.10 -44.68
C LEU A 154 36.63 -54.51 -43.60
N GLN A 155 36.98 -55.81 -43.57
CA GLN A 155 37.92 -56.46 -42.65
C GLN A 155 39.35 -56.52 -43.25
N THR A 156 40.37 -56.59 -42.39
CA THR A 156 41.63 -57.33 -42.65
C THR A 156 42.35 -57.73 -41.34
N ASP A 157 43.22 -58.75 -41.43
CA ASP A 157 43.70 -59.60 -40.33
C ASP A 157 44.89 -59.11 -39.48
N SER A 158 44.83 -59.41 -38.17
CA SER A 158 45.71 -60.33 -37.37
C SER A 158 47.22 -60.55 -37.70
N PRO A 159 48.08 -61.03 -36.75
CA PRO A 159 48.34 -60.61 -35.36
C PRO A 159 49.87 -60.41 -35.06
N PRO A 160 50.54 -60.93 -33.99
CA PRO A 160 51.15 -60.11 -32.91
C PRO A 160 52.67 -60.28 -32.70
N ASP A 161 53.32 -59.46 -31.84
CA ASP A 161 54.28 -59.95 -30.83
C ASP A 161 54.77 -58.88 -29.80
N ALA A 162 55.32 -59.36 -28.67
CA ALA A 162 56.21 -58.74 -27.64
C ALA A 162 56.18 -57.21 -27.39
N ASP A 163 56.12 -56.67 -26.16
CA ASP A 163 56.81 -57.07 -24.93
C ASP A 163 56.09 -56.46 -23.70
N ARG A 164 55.80 -57.25 -22.66
CA ARG A 164 55.22 -56.76 -21.40
C ARG A 164 56.35 -56.47 -20.40
N ARG A 165 56.66 -55.19 -20.20
CA ARG A 165 57.37 -54.74 -19.00
C ARG A 165 56.40 -54.09 -18.03
N GLU A 166 56.20 -54.77 -16.91
CA GLU A 166 55.56 -54.23 -15.73
C GLU A 166 56.43 -53.12 -15.13
N VAL A 167 55.84 -51.94 -14.89
CA VAL A 167 56.38 -50.92 -14.00
C VAL A 167 55.21 -50.41 -13.17
N GLU A 168 55.16 -50.80 -11.91
CA GLU A 168 54.30 -50.16 -10.91
C GLU A 168 54.73 -48.70 -10.72
N PRO A 169 53.81 -47.73 -10.67
CA PRO A 169 54.06 -46.48 -9.96
C PRO A 169 53.87 -46.72 -8.45
N PRO A 170 54.80 -46.27 -7.60
CA PRO A 170 54.79 -46.58 -6.17
C PRO A 170 53.68 -45.84 -5.39
N ALA A 171 53.37 -46.37 -4.22
CA ALA A 171 52.55 -45.69 -3.22
C ALA A 171 53.27 -44.47 -2.60
N ASP A 172 52.51 -43.70 -1.82
CA ASP A 172 52.87 -42.46 -1.12
C ASP A 172 53.17 -41.23 -1.99
N GLU A 173 52.09 -40.49 -2.29
CA GLU A 173 51.82 -39.31 -1.46
C GLU A 173 50.31 -39.16 -1.19
N ARG A 174 49.92 -39.45 0.06
CA ARG A 174 48.55 -39.32 0.55
C ARG A 174 48.19 -37.85 0.73
N ASN A 175 47.86 -37.15 -0.34
CA ASN A 175 47.31 -35.80 -0.27
C ASN A 175 45.88 -35.84 0.31
N PRO A 176 45.61 -35.29 1.52
CA PRO A 176 44.28 -35.28 2.10
C PRO A 176 43.41 -34.12 1.60
N ASP A 177 43.90 -33.28 0.67
CA ASP A 177 43.15 -32.14 0.11
C ASP A 177 42.14 -32.56 -0.98
N ALA A 178 41.70 -33.81 -0.95
CA ALA A 178 40.46 -34.29 -1.58
C ALA A 178 39.22 -34.08 -0.67
N THR A 179 39.36 -33.40 0.47
CA THR A 179 38.21 -32.66 1.02
C THR A 179 37.88 -31.51 0.09
N GLU A 180 37.02 -31.79 -0.89
CA GLU A 180 36.21 -30.78 -1.56
C GLU A 180 35.44 -29.99 -0.49
N ARG A 181 36.04 -28.91 0.01
CA ARG A 181 35.30 -27.78 0.56
C ARG A 181 34.46 -27.27 -0.60
N ARG A 182 33.23 -27.79 -0.73
CA ARG A 182 32.19 -27.26 -1.61
C ARG A 182 32.23 -25.75 -1.46
N LYS A 183 32.81 -25.04 -2.44
CA LYS A 183 33.07 -23.60 -2.30
C LYS A 183 31.72 -22.94 -2.09
N PHE A 184 31.51 -22.44 -0.88
CA PHE A 184 30.22 -21.89 -0.49
C PHE A 184 29.93 -20.69 -1.39
N ASP A 185 28.95 -20.86 -2.28
CA ASP A 185 28.68 -19.92 -3.35
C ASP A 185 27.79 -18.80 -2.81
N VAL A 186 28.46 -17.78 -2.27
CA VAL A 186 27.83 -16.56 -1.74
C VAL A 186 26.90 -15.93 -2.79
N GLY A 187 27.26 -16.01 -4.09
CA GLY A 187 26.43 -15.49 -5.19
C GLY A 187 25.09 -16.21 -5.31
N LYS A 188 25.08 -17.55 -5.23
CA LYS A 188 23.82 -18.34 -5.18
C LYS A 188 23.00 -18.02 -3.93
N CYS A 189 23.65 -17.79 -2.80
CA CYS A 189 22.95 -17.45 -1.55
C CYS A 189 22.28 -16.07 -1.64
N ILE A 190 22.99 -15.08 -2.19
CA ILE A 190 22.41 -13.77 -2.54
C ILE A 190 21.23 -13.95 -3.49
N ALA A 191 21.30 -14.78 -4.53
CA ALA A 191 20.17 -15.01 -5.43
C ALA A 191 18.90 -15.54 -4.73
N LEU A 192 19.08 -16.35 -3.67
CA LEU A 192 17.98 -16.95 -2.90
C LEU A 192 17.35 -16.02 -1.83
N VAL A 193 18.05 -14.97 -1.38
CA VAL A 193 17.49 -14.02 -0.40
C VAL A 193 16.39 -13.18 -1.07
N PRO A 194 15.19 -13.03 -0.44
CA PRO A 194 14.12 -12.16 -0.90
C PRO A 194 14.57 -10.71 -1.17
N THR A 195 13.75 -9.95 -1.90
CA THR A 195 13.99 -8.52 -2.07
C THR A 195 13.81 -7.78 -0.74
N PHE A 196 14.79 -6.95 -0.37
CA PHE A 196 14.67 -6.10 0.81
C PHE A 196 13.63 -5.01 0.56
N ARG A 197 12.72 -4.82 1.53
CA ARG A 197 11.70 -3.76 1.53
C ARG A 197 11.71 -3.06 2.88
N GLU A 198 11.93 -1.74 2.89
CA GLU A 198 11.95 -0.92 4.11
C GLU A 198 10.61 -0.92 4.88
N THR A 199 9.51 -1.30 4.20
CA THR A 199 8.20 -1.50 4.83
C THR A 199 8.14 -2.75 5.72
N GLU A 200 9.03 -3.71 5.53
CA GLU A 200 8.89 -5.12 5.98
C GLU A 200 10.17 -5.68 6.63
N VAL A 201 10.99 -4.81 7.23
CA VAL A 201 12.32 -5.15 7.78
C VAL A 201 12.29 -6.37 8.72
N ASP A 202 11.39 -6.42 9.70
CA ASP A 202 11.27 -7.57 10.63
C ASP A 202 11.02 -8.90 9.90
N SER A 203 10.11 -8.88 8.94
CA SER A 203 9.73 -10.05 8.15
C SER A 203 10.83 -10.47 7.17
N PHE A 204 11.60 -9.52 6.65
CA PHE A 204 12.78 -9.79 5.83
C PHE A 204 13.85 -10.54 6.63
N PHE A 205 14.22 -10.05 7.83
CA PHE A 205 15.16 -10.76 8.71
C PHE A 205 14.63 -12.15 9.09
N SER A 206 13.35 -12.25 9.48
CA SER A 206 12.69 -13.52 9.80
C SER A 206 12.62 -14.51 8.61
N ALA A 207 12.67 -14.03 7.36
CA ALA A 207 12.71 -14.87 6.17
C ALA A 207 14.15 -15.27 5.83
N PHE A 208 15.09 -14.33 5.93
CA PHE A 208 16.53 -14.54 5.76
C PHE A 208 17.05 -15.62 6.71
N GLU A 209 16.75 -15.53 8.02
CA GLU A 209 17.20 -16.49 9.03
C GLU A 209 16.66 -17.90 8.77
N ARG A 210 15.39 -18.01 8.36
CA ARG A 210 14.79 -19.30 8.00
C ARG A 210 15.43 -19.91 6.75
N LEU A 211 15.76 -19.11 5.75
CA LEU A 211 16.48 -19.58 4.55
C LEU A 211 17.91 -20.00 4.88
N ALA A 212 18.63 -19.18 5.65
CA ALA A 212 20.00 -19.45 6.05
C ALA A 212 20.11 -20.70 6.94
N ALA A 213 19.16 -20.92 7.85
CA ALA A 213 19.07 -22.14 8.65
C ALA A 213 18.63 -23.37 7.82
N ALA A 214 17.66 -23.23 6.91
CA ALA A 214 17.19 -24.35 6.07
C ALA A 214 18.22 -24.82 5.04
N LEU A 215 19.18 -23.96 4.68
CA LEU A 215 20.25 -24.23 3.71
C LEU A 215 21.64 -24.35 4.37
N ASP A 216 21.70 -24.37 5.71
CA ASP A 216 22.90 -24.51 6.53
C ASP A 216 24.05 -23.56 6.12
N TRP A 217 23.72 -22.26 5.99
CA TRP A 217 24.69 -21.24 5.60
C TRP A 217 25.69 -20.96 6.72
N PRO A 218 27.03 -20.99 6.47
CA PRO A 218 28.04 -20.62 7.46
C PRO A 218 27.82 -19.20 7.98
N ARG A 219 27.84 -19.01 9.31
CA ARG A 219 27.48 -17.74 9.96
C ARG A 219 28.37 -16.57 9.53
N GLU A 220 29.59 -16.85 9.10
CA GLU A 220 30.58 -15.90 8.58
C GLU A 220 30.12 -15.20 7.30
N VAL A 221 29.26 -15.84 6.49
CA VAL A 221 28.75 -15.25 5.24
C VAL A 221 27.45 -14.49 5.42
N TRP A 222 26.76 -14.64 6.54
CA TRP A 222 25.42 -14.06 6.74
C TRP A 222 25.47 -12.54 6.61
N SER A 223 26.44 -11.89 7.27
CA SER A 223 26.68 -10.45 7.24
C SER A 223 26.98 -9.95 5.82
N LEU A 224 27.76 -10.71 5.05
CA LEU A 224 28.13 -10.37 3.67
C LEU A 224 26.91 -10.46 2.73
N VAL A 225 26.16 -11.57 2.77
CA VAL A 225 24.93 -11.76 1.98
C VAL A 225 23.88 -10.70 2.35
N LEU A 226 23.76 -10.37 3.64
CA LEU A 226 22.88 -9.32 4.15
C LEU A 226 23.26 -7.95 3.57
N GLN A 227 24.52 -7.54 3.65
CA GLN A 227 25.00 -6.26 3.11
C GLN A 227 24.76 -6.13 1.59
N CYS A 228 24.85 -7.23 0.83
CA CYS A 228 24.53 -7.25 -0.60
C CYS A 228 23.03 -7.12 -0.93
N LYS A 229 22.15 -7.25 0.07
CA LYS A 229 20.68 -7.25 -0.11
C LYS A 229 19.98 -6.06 0.51
N LEU A 230 20.54 -5.50 1.57
CA LEU A 230 20.06 -4.25 2.16
C LEU A 230 20.24 -3.08 1.19
N SER A 231 19.29 -2.15 1.21
CA SER A 231 19.31 -0.92 0.42
C SER A 231 18.79 0.24 1.26
N GLY A 232 18.92 1.47 0.74
CA GLY A 232 18.39 2.66 1.41
C GLY A 232 18.98 2.88 2.80
N LYS A 233 18.11 3.16 3.79
CA LYS A 233 18.51 3.49 5.15
C LYS A 233 19.24 2.32 5.85
N ALA A 234 18.84 1.08 5.59
CA ALA A 234 19.51 -0.10 6.15
C ALA A 234 20.96 -0.21 5.72
N GLN A 235 21.23 0.07 4.43
CA GLN A 235 22.57 0.04 3.87
C GLN A 235 23.44 1.15 4.47
N VAL A 236 22.91 2.38 4.58
CA VAL A 236 23.61 3.50 5.24
C VAL A 236 24.01 3.13 6.67
N VAL A 237 23.11 2.54 7.44
CA VAL A 237 23.37 2.11 8.82
C VAL A 237 24.46 1.04 8.86
N MET A 238 24.39 0.00 8.03
CA MET A 238 25.46 -1.01 7.96
C MET A 238 26.83 -0.43 7.58
N THR A 239 26.87 0.56 6.67
CA THR A 239 28.13 1.24 6.29
C THR A 239 28.63 2.23 7.35
N SER A 240 27.78 2.65 8.29
CA SER A 240 28.17 3.54 9.39
C SER A 240 28.76 2.80 10.60
N LEU A 241 28.55 1.48 10.67
CA LEU A 241 29.18 0.62 11.68
C LEU A 241 30.68 0.46 11.44
N SER A 242 31.42 0.12 12.49
CA SER A 242 32.82 -0.27 12.34
C SER A 242 32.93 -1.57 11.52
N ILE A 243 34.03 -1.76 10.80
CA ILE A 243 34.28 -2.98 10.00
C ILE A 243 34.08 -4.28 10.82
N PRO A 244 34.60 -4.45 12.05
CA PRO A 244 34.32 -5.66 12.82
C PRO A 244 32.86 -5.80 13.28
N ASP A 245 32.10 -4.70 13.42
CA ASP A 245 30.68 -4.76 13.79
C ASP A 245 29.76 -4.99 12.59
N SER A 246 30.10 -4.49 11.40
CA SER A 246 29.33 -4.75 10.16
C SER A 246 29.51 -6.18 9.62
N MET A 247 30.62 -6.83 9.98
CA MET A 247 30.88 -8.24 9.70
C MET A 247 30.25 -9.20 10.72
N ASP A 248 29.72 -8.70 11.84
CA ASP A 248 28.95 -9.48 12.82
C ASP A 248 27.45 -9.38 12.50
N TYR A 249 26.82 -10.52 12.23
CA TYR A 249 25.41 -10.57 11.84
C TYR A 249 24.47 -10.04 12.93
N GLU A 250 24.72 -10.36 14.21
CA GLU A 250 23.80 -9.94 15.28
C GLU A 250 23.89 -8.43 15.52
N LYS A 251 25.10 -7.86 15.42
CA LYS A 251 25.32 -6.41 15.51
C LYS A 251 24.75 -5.68 14.29
N GLY A 252 24.97 -6.21 13.08
CA GLY A 252 24.40 -5.65 11.87
C GLY A 252 22.86 -5.68 11.88
N LYS A 253 22.27 -6.84 12.21
CA LYS A 253 20.82 -7.01 12.39
C LYS A 253 20.27 -6.06 13.44
N SER A 254 20.85 -6.03 14.64
CA SER A 254 20.37 -5.17 15.73
C SER A 254 20.54 -3.69 15.41
N ALA A 255 21.64 -3.24 14.79
CA ALA A 255 21.79 -1.85 14.36
C ALA A 255 20.77 -1.45 13.29
N VAL A 256 20.53 -2.32 12.29
CA VAL A 256 19.52 -2.08 11.26
C VAL A 256 18.13 -2.07 11.88
N LEU A 257 17.73 -3.11 12.61
CA LEU A 257 16.43 -3.17 13.29
C LEU A 257 16.23 -1.96 14.19
N ASN A 258 17.17 -1.66 15.08
CA ASN A 258 17.16 -0.48 15.94
C ASN A 258 17.01 0.80 15.11
N SER A 259 17.66 0.96 13.95
CA SER A 259 17.46 2.15 13.11
C SER A 259 16.02 2.31 12.55
N TYR A 260 15.28 1.22 12.35
CA TYR A 260 13.87 1.26 11.90
C TYR A 260 12.88 1.22 13.09
N GLU A 261 13.25 0.60 14.21
CA GLU A 261 12.49 0.55 15.48
C GLU A 261 12.59 1.86 16.28
N LEU A 262 13.74 2.55 16.27
CA LEU A 262 13.97 3.92 16.80
C LEU A 262 13.11 4.98 16.13
N VAL A 263 12.32 4.59 15.13
CA VAL A 263 11.27 5.40 14.57
C VAL A 263 9.94 4.72 14.94
N PRO A 264 9.44 4.84 16.19
CA PRO A 264 8.07 4.41 16.53
C PRO A 264 7.04 5.08 15.62
N GLU A 265 7.37 6.31 15.21
CA GLU A 265 6.80 7.09 14.12
C GLU A 265 6.59 6.30 12.81
N ALA A 266 7.40 5.29 12.47
CA ALA A 266 7.24 4.45 11.29
C ALA A 266 6.17 3.37 11.47
N TYR A 267 6.10 2.73 12.64
CA TYR A 267 4.98 1.84 12.98
C TYR A 267 3.67 2.62 13.08
N ARG A 268 3.70 3.81 13.70
CA ARG A 268 2.59 4.78 13.72
C ARG A 268 2.12 5.13 12.31
N GLN A 269 3.03 5.52 11.42
CA GLN A 269 2.70 5.85 10.03
C GLN A 269 2.08 4.66 9.29
N LYS A 270 2.64 3.44 9.41
CA LYS A 270 2.06 2.21 8.84
C LYS A 270 0.65 1.94 9.38
N PHE A 271 0.46 2.01 10.71
CA PHE A 271 -0.85 1.84 11.35
C PHE A 271 -1.90 2.85 10.85
N ARG A 272 -1.51 4.12 10.66
CA ARG A 272 -2.39 5.18 10.13
C ARG A 272 -2.59 5.09 8.60
N ALA A 273 -1.62 4.57 7.85
CA ALA A 273 -1.67 4.41 6.40
C ALA A 273 -2.50 3.20 5.93
N LEU A 274 -2.59 2.14 6.75
CA LEU A 274 -3.40 0.94 6.52
C LEU A 274 -4.92 1.26 6.59
N LYS A 275 -5.44 2.06 5.66
CA LYS A 275 -6.84 2.55 5.70
C LYS A 275 -7.85 1.56 5.11
N HIS A 276 -7.39 0.68 4.22
CA HIS A 276 -8.24 -0.23 3.47
C HIS A 276 -7.69 -1.65 3.55
N LYS A 277 -8.60 -2.62 3.50
CA LYS A 277 -8.30 -4.04 3.42
C LYS A 277 -7.58 -4.36 2.10
N ALA A 278 -6.61 -5.27 2.10
CA ALA A 278 -6.03 -5.75 0.85
C ALA A 278 -7.04 -6.58 0.05
N THR A 279 -6.92 -6.58 -1.28
CA THR A 279 -7.79 -7.37 -2.18
C THR A 279 -7.63 -8.87 -1.86
N GLY A 280 -8.72 -9.53 -1.47
CA GLY A 280 -8.73 -10.95 -1.10
C GLY A 280 -8.43 -11.26 0.37
N GLN A 281 -7.95 -10.30 1.16
CA GLN A 281 -7.78 -10.46 2.62
C GLN A 281 -9.14 -10.62 3.33
N THR A 282 -9.20 -11.22 4.51
CA THR A 282 -10.41 -11.20 5.37
C THR A 282 -10.42 -10.00 6.32
N TYR A 283 -11.60 -9.58 6.80
CA TYR A 283 -11.67 -8.49 7.79
C TYR A 283 -11.02 -8.87 9.13
N VAL A 284 -10.98 -10.17 9.45
CA VAL A 284 -10.29 -10.71 10.64
C VAL A 284 -8.77 -10.58 10.49
N GLU A 285 -8.20 -10.90 9.32
CA GLU A 285 -6.78 -10.67 9.02
C GLU A 285 -6.42 -9.18 9.10
N PHE A 286 -7.23 -8.30 8.51
CA PHE A 286 -7.02 -6.86 8.56
C PHE A 286 -7.03 -6.31 9.99
N ALA A 287 -7.96 -6.79 10.84
CA ALA A 287 -7.99 -6.44 12.25
C ALA A 287 -6.75 -6.94 13.01
N ARG A 288 -6.27 -8.16 12.73
CA ARG A 288 -5.03 -8.70 13.32
C ARG A 288 -3.80 -7.91 12.88
N GLU A 289 -3.71 -7.53 11.61
CA GLU A 289 -2.63 -6.70 11.07
C GLU A 289 -2.61 -5.31 11.74
N LYS A 290 -3.79 -4.70 11.91
CA LYS A 290 -3.97 -3.45 12.66
C LYS A 290 -3.49 -3.54 14.10
N VAL A 291 -3.88 -4.60 14.83
CA VAL A 291 -3.47 -4.82 16.22
C VAL A 291 -1.95 -5.03 16.31
N CYS A 292 -1.38 -5.89 15.45
CA CYS A 292 0.06 -6.14 15.40
C CYS A 292 0.89 -4.87 15.15
N LEU A 293 0.47 -4.01 14.20
CA LEU A 293 1.13 -2.72 13.96
C LEU A 293 1.02 -1.75 15.14
N PHE A 294 -0.09 -1.79 15.87
CA PHE A 294 -0.30 -0.97 17.06
C PHE A 294 0.54 -1.45 18.25
N GLU A 295 0.55 -2.75 18.52
CA GLU A 295 1.40 -3.36 19.57
C GLU A 295 2.89 -3.11 19.32
N LYS A 296 3.36 -3.27 18.07
CA LYS A 296 4.74 -2.92 17.68
C LYS A 296 5.04 -1.43 17.89
N TRP A 297 4.10 -0.54 17.60
CA TRP A 297 4.26 0.88 17.87
C TRP A 297 4.41 1.16 19.37
N LEU A 298 3.56 0.58 20.23
CA LEU A 298 3.66 0.76 21.67
C LEU A 298 4.98 0.23 22.24
N SER A 299 5.41 -0.96 21.82
CA SER A 299 6.70 -1.56 22.21
C SER A 299 7.88 -0.68 21.80
N ALA A 300 7.89 -0.15 20.57
CA ALA A 300 8.92 0.76 20.09
C ALA A 300 8.90 2.11 20.84
N SER A 301 7.72 2.62 21.18
CA SER A 301 7.53 3.83 21.99
C SER A 301 7.77 3.64 23.49
N LYS A 302 7.98 2.39 23.97
CA LYS A 302 8.07 2.04 25.40
C LYS A 302 6.87 2.52 26.22
N ALA A 303 5.68 2.52 25.61
CA ALA A 303 4.44 2.94 26.25
C ALA A 303 3.71 1.70 26.78
N GLU A 304 3.99 1.33 28.03
CA GLU A 304 3.45 0.13 28.69
C GLU A 304 2.23 0.45 29.56
N THR A 305 2.08 1.71 30.00
CA THR A 305 0.98 2.18 30.84
C THR A 305 -0.13 2.90 30.04
N ALA A 306 -1.32 2.97 30.64
CA ALA A 306 -2.44 3.71 30.06
C ALA A 306 -2.19 5.23 30.01
N GLU A 307 -1.29 5.74 30.84
CA GLU A 307 -0.87 7.13 30.93
C GLU A 307 0.09 7.46 29.78
N GLU A 308 1.15 6.67 29.59
CA GLU A 308 2.08 6.79 28.46
C GLU A 308 1.36 6.64 27.12
N LEU A 309 0.37 5.75 27.01
CA LEU A 309 -0.48 5.64 25.82
C LEU A 309 -1.26 6.93 25.53
N LYS A 310 -1.84 7.58 26.55
CA LYS A 310 -2.53 8.87 26.37
C LYS A 310 -1.56 9.95 25.91
N GLU A 311 -0.40 10.02 26.54
CA GLU A 311 0.65 10.98 26.18
C GLU A 311 1.15 10.75 24.75
N LEU A 312 1.43 9.51 24.35
CA LEU A 312 1.85 9.15 23.00
C LEU A 312 0.84 9.59 21.93
N ILE A 313 -0.46 9.38 22.18
CA ILE A 313 -1.54 9.80 21.28
C ILE A 313 -1.72 11.33 21.28
N LEU A 314 -1.57 11.98 22.44
CA LEU A 314 -1.65 13.44 22.55
C LEU A 314 -0.47 14.13 21.85
N MET A 315 0.73 13.57 21.98
CA MET A 315 1.94 14.00 21.28
C MET A 315 1.83 13.80 19.77
N GLU A 316 1.22 12.71 19.30
CA GLU A 316 0.89 12.53 17.87
C GLU A 316 -0.02 13.67 17.36
N GLU A 317 -1.11 13.96 18.06
CA GLU A 317 -2.07 14.97 17.61
C GLU A 317 -1.47 16.39 17.70
N MET A 318 -0.72 16.69 18.76
CA MET A 318 0.02 17.95 18.88
C MET A 318 1.02 18.13 17.74
N LYS A 319 1.79 17.08 17.38
CA LYS A 319 2.72 17.12 16.23
C LYS A 319 2.01 17.43 14.91
N ARG A 320 0.75 17.02 14.73
CA ARG A 320 -0.05 17.36 13.52
C ARG A 320 -0.54 18.81 13.50
N CYS A 321 -0.75 19.41 14.67
CA CYS A 321 -1.16 20.82 14.78
C CYS A 321 0.01 21.80 14.60
N LEU A 322 1.26 21.32 14.66
CA LEU A 322 2.45 22.16 14.51
C LEU A 322 2.81 22.41 13.04
N PRO A 323 3.27 23.62 12.67
CA PRO A 323 3.83 23.88 11.35
C PRO A 323 5.05 22.99 11.09
N GLU A 324 5.21 22.51 9.86
CA GLU A 324 6.22 21.52 9.46
C GLU A 324 7.67 21.95 9.78
N ARG A 325 7.94 23.26 9.75
CA ARG A 325 9.23 23.84 10.19
C ARG A 325 9.56 23.62 11.67
N VAL A 326 8.55 23.41 12.51
CA VAL A 326 8.70 23.19 13.96
C VAL A 326 8.78 21.70 14.26
N VAL A 327 8.03 20.86 13.53
CA VAL A 327 8.05 19.39 13.68
C VAL A 327 9.45 18.81 13.45
N LEU A 328 10.23 19.38 12.53
CA LEU A 328 11.63 18.99 12.25
C LEU A 328 12.58 19.11 13.45
N TYR A 329 12.24 19.87 14.50
CA TYR A 329 13.06 20.07 15.70
C TYR A 329 12.53 19.34 16.95
N ILE A 330 11.49 18.50 16.83
CA ILE A 330 10.81 17.83 17.97
C ILE A 330 10.83 16.30 17.78
N ASN A 331 11.94 15.75 17.30
CA ASN A 331 12.19 14.30 17.18
C ASN A 331 13.45 13.91 17.95
#